data_AF-A0A9D5NDL9-F1
#
_entry.id   AF-A0A9D5NDL9-F1
#
_cell.length_a   1.000
_cell.length_b   1.000
_cell.length_c   1.000
_cell.angle_alpha   90.00
_cell.angle_beta   90.00
_cell.angle_gamma   90.00
#
_symmetry.space_group_name_H-M   'P 1'
#
loop_
_entity.id
_entity.type
_entity.pdbx_description
1 polymer ?
#
loop_
_entity_poly.entity_id
_entity_poly.type
_entity_poly.pdbx_seq_one_letter_code
_entity_poly.pdbx_strand_id
1 'polypeptide(L)'
;MINIFISLLFIIMSYSFFTISISIQGINRMVINAPRGIFEYSVVSSENGLVYYEQEEIKKRYLSYIEDNIHQYVDKYDLRFRFYNPSTGGLCQENCEGVEIKLSSNIAFSFSYSRTMFYEIREVRHG
;
A
#
# COMPACT_ATOMS: atom_id res chain seq x y z
N MET A 1 47.01 -1.64 -2.07
CA MET A 1 46.08 -0.70 -1.38
C MET A 1 44.83 -0.40 -2.19
N ILE A 2 44.94 0.02 -3.45
CA ILE A 2 43.77 0.33 -4.32
C ILE A 2 42.79 -0.85 -4.43
N ASN A 3 43.29 -2.07 -4.65
CA ASN A 3 42.41 -3.25 -4.75
C ASN A 3 41.61 -3.51 -3.47
N ILE A 4 42.21 -3.30 -2.29
CA ILE A 4 41.54 -3.47 -0.99
C ILE A 4 40.44 -2.43 -0.84
N PHE A 5 40.70 -1.18 -1.25
CA PHE A 5 39.71 -0.11 -1.21
C PHE A 5 38.53 -0.39 -2.16
N ILE A 6 38.81 -0.85 -3.38
CA ILE A 6 37.78 -1.24 -4.35
C ILE A 6 36.93 -2.38 -3.79
N SER A 7 37.55 -3.44 -3.23
CA SER A 7 36.82 -4.55 -2.61
C SER A 7 35.94 -4.11 -1.44
N LEU A 8 36.43 -3.20 -0.58
CA LEU A 8 35.64 -2.65 0.52
C LEU A 8 34.41 -1.88 0.00
N LEU A 9 34.59 -1.08 -1.05
CA LEU A 9 33.52 -0.32 -1.69
C LEU A 9 32.44 -1.25 -2.27
N PHE A 10 32.85 -2.34 -2.93
CA PHE A 10 31.90 -3.36 -3.41
C PHE A 10 31.13 -4.04 -2.28
N ILE A 11 31.78 -4.33 -1.15
CA ILE A 11 31.10 -4.91 0.02
C ILE A 11 30.05 -3.94 0.57
N ILE A 12 30.39 -2.66 0.73
CA ILE A 12 29.48 -1.62 1.21
C ILE A 12 28.27 -1.48 0.26
N MET A 13 28.51 -1.40 -1.04
CA MET A 13 27.43 -1.32 -2.03
C MET A 13 26.54 -2.54 -1.99
N SER A 14 27.13 -3.74 -1.91
CA SER A 14 26.38 -5.00 -1.85
C SER A 14 25.49 -5.07 -0.61
N TYR A 15 26.02 -4.64 0.54
CA TYR A 15 25.26 -4.52 1.79
C TYR A 15 24.10 -3.50 1.67
N SER A 16 24.34 -2.34 1.06
CA SER A 16 23.30 -1.33 0.82
C SER A 16 22.19 -1.88 -0.07
N PHE A 17 22.54 -2.55 -1.18
CA PHE A 17 21.57 -3.17 -2.08
C PHE A 17 20.76 -4.28 -1.40
N PHE A 18 21.42 -5.11 -0.61
CA PHE A 18 20.75 -6.16 0.15
C PHE A 18 19.71 -5.58 1.13
N THR A 19 20.10 -4.54 1.88
CA THR A 19 19.22 -3.85 2.83
C THR A 19 18.01 -3.21 2.14
N ILE A 20 18.25 -2.54 1.02
CA ILE A 20 17.20 -1.95 0.18
C ILE A 20 16.24 -3.04 -0.32
N SER A 21 16.77 -4.15 -0.84
CA SER A 21 15.98 -5.24 -1.39
C SER A 21 15.08 -5.90 -0.34
N ILE A 22 15.60 -6.17 0.87
CA ILE A 22 14.80 -6.70 1.98
C ILE A 22 13.68 -5.74 2.36
N SER A 23 13.98 -4.44 2.46
CA SER A 23 12.98 -3.43 2.82
C SER A 23 11.86 -3.39 1.79
N ILE A 24 12.20 -3.38 0.50
CA ILE A 24 11.22 -3.41 -0.61
C ILE A 24 10.37 -4.68 -0.58
N GLN A 25 10.99 -5.85 -0.37
CA GLN A 25 10.27 -7.12 -0.29
C GLN A 25 9.33 -7.16 0.91
N GLY A 26 9.76 -6.68 2.06
CA GLY A 26 8.96 -6.57 3.28
C GLY A 26 7.73 -5.69 3.07
N ILE A 27 7.92 -4.47 2.56
CA ILE A 27 6.83 -3.53 2.26
C ILE A 27 5.87 -4.15 1.23
N ASN A 28 6.39 -4.73 0.14
CA ASN A 28 5.57 -5.38 -0.88
C ASN A 28 4.73 -6.52 -0.31
N ARG A 29 5.31 -7.36 0.55
CA ARG A 29 4.63 -8.48 1.19
C ARG A 29 3.54 -7.99 2.14
N MET A 30 3.82 -6.95 2.93
CA MET A 30 2.85 -6.31 3.83
C MET A 30 1.66 -5.74 3.05
N VAL A 31 1.93 -5.01 1.98
CA VAL A 31 0.93 -4.40 1.10
C VAL A 31 0.05 -5.45 0.42
N ILE A 32 0.66 -6.47 -0.20
CA ILE A 32 -0.08 -7.51 -0.93
C ILE A 32 -0.90 -8.37 0.04
N ASN A 33 -0.37 -8.66 1.22
CA ASN A 33 -1.02 -9.49 2.22
C ASN A 33 -1.87 -8.68 3.22
N ALA A 34 -2.22 -7.43 2.88
CA ALA A 34 -3.17 -6.67 3.68
C ALA A 34 -4.44 -7.53 3.93
N PRO A 35 -4.84 -7.74 5.20
CA PRO A 35 -5.97 -8.59 5.50
C PRO A 35 -7.23 -8.15 4.75
N ARG A 36 -7.86 -9.08 4.02
CA ARG A 36 -9.11 -8.80 3.28
C ARG A 36 -10.21 -8.22 4.16
N GLY A 37 -10.24 -8.64 5.43
CA GLY A 37 -11.16 -8.10 6.44
C GLY A 37 -11.12 -6.58 6.55
N ILE A 38 -9.97 -5.91 6.35
CA ILE A 38 -9.90 -4.44 6.36
C ILE A 38 -10.86 -3.84 5.33
N PHE A 39 -10.92 -4.45 4.14
CA PHE A 39 -11.78 -4.01 3.05
C PHE A 39 -13.22 -4.45 3.29
N GLU A 40 -13.43 -5.72 3.63
CA GLU A 40 -14.77 -6.31 3.84
C GLU A 40 -15.55 -5.61 4.96
N TYR A 41 -14.91 -5.28 6.09
CA TYR A 41 -15.57 -4.55 7.18
C TYR A 41 -15.90 -3.10 6.85
N SER A 42 -15.28 -2.55 5.81
CA SER A 42 -15.53 -1.18 5.36
C SER A 42 -16.60 -1.12 4.26
N VAL A 43 -17.18 -2.25 3.88
CA VAL A 43 -18.25 -2.31 2.88
C VAL A 43 -19.60 -2.12 3.55
N VAL A 44 -20.38 -1.17 3.03
CA VAL A 44 -21.74 -0.86 3.49
C VAL A 44 -22.72 -0.96 2.32
N SER A 45 -23.98 -1.26 2.63
CA SER A 45 -25.06 -1.30 1.66
C SER A 45 -26.04 -0.15 1.92
N SER A 46 -26.39 0.57 0.87
CA SER A 46 -27.49 1.55 0.90
C SER A 46 -28.85 0.85 0.95
N GLU A 47 -29.89 1.60 1.33
CA GLU A 47 -31.28 1.13 1.27
C GLU A 47 -31.71 0.69 -0.15
N ASN A 48 -31.04 1.22 -1.18
CA ASN A 48 -31.28 0.88 -2.59
C ASN A 48 -30.47 -0.34 -3.06
N GLY A 49 -29.75 -1.03 -2.17
CA GLY A 49 -28.93 -2.19 -2.50
C GLY A 49 -27.58 -1.88 -3.15
N LEU A 50 -27.21 -0.60 -3.31
CA LEU A 50 -25.86 -0.22 -3.76
C LEU A 50 -24.84 -0.51 -2.66
N VAL A 51 -23.77 -1.21 -3.02
CA VAL A 51 -22.70 -1.62 -2.11
C VAL A 51 -21.48 -0.73 -2.36
N TYR A 52 -20.95 -0.09 -1.31
CA TYR A 52 -19.85 0.87 -1.42
C TYR A 52 -18.93 0.83 -0.20
N TYR A 53 -17.75 1.43 -0.32
CA TYR A 53 -16.84 1.59 0.81
C TYR A 53 -17.23 2.81 1.67
N GLU A 54 -17.35 2.59 2.97
CA GLU A 54 -17.35 3.65 3.96
C GLU A 54 -15.92 4.25 4.05
N GLN A 55 -15.76 5.46 3.54
CA GLN A 55 -14.44 6.07 3.30
C GLN A 55 -13.63 6.30 4.58
N GLU A 56 -14.27 6.71 5.67
CA GLU A 56 -13.58 6.96 6.93
C GLU A 56 -13.15 5.66 7.61
N GLU A 57 -13.99 4.62 7.52
CA GLU A 57 -13.70 3.33 8.13
C GLU A 57 -12.52 2.62 7.45
N ILE A 58 -12.47 2.64 6.11
CA ILE A 58 -11.35 2.04 5.38
C ILE A 58 -10.05 2.79 5.61
N LYS A 59 -10.07 4.13 5.64
CA LYS A 59 -8.89 4.95 5.96
C LYS A 59 -8.36 4.57 7.34
N LYS A 60 -9.24 4.53 8.35
CA LYS A 60 -8.89 4.23 9.74
C LYS A 60 -8.30 2.83 9.88
N ARG A 61 -8.97 1.80 9.35
CA ARG A 61 -8.51 0.41 9.47
C ARG A 61 -7.23 0.16 8.70
N TYR A 62 -7.12 0.68 7.47
CA TYR A 62 -5.93 0.50 6.66
C TYR A 62 -4.74 1.27 7.26
N LEU A 63 -4.95 2.50 7.74
CA LEU A 63 -3.90 3.26 8.43
C LEU A 63 -3.38 2.51 9.65
N SER A 64 -4.27 2.01 10.52
CA SER A 64 -3.89 1.22 11.69
C SER A 64 -3.06 -0.01 11.30
N TYR A 65 -3.47 -0.74 10.27
CA TYR A 65 -2.71 -1.89 9.77
C TYR A 65 -1.31 -1.49 9.28
N ILE A 66 -1.20 -0.37 8.56
CA ILE A 66 0.09 0.11 8.07
C ILE A 66 0.99 0.52 9.24
N GLU A 67 0.47 1.30 10.19
CA GLU A 67 1.20 1.73 11.40
C GLU A 67 1.77 0.53 12.17
N ASP A 68 0.98 -0.52 12.36
CA ASP A 68 1.42 -1.71 13.10
C ASP A 68 2.56 -2.49 12.40
N ASN A 69 2.74 -2.34 11.07
CA ASN A 69 3.59 -3.24 10.29
C ASN A 69 4.75 -2.54 9.54
N ILE A 70 4.65 -1.24 9.24
CA ILE A 70 5.58 -0.56 8.31
C ILE A 70 6.88 -0.10 8.97
N HIS A 71 6.85 0.18 10.28
CA HIS A 71 7.99 0.77 11.01
C HIS A 71 9.27 -0.09 11.01
N GLN A 72 9.15 -1.40 10.80
CA GLN A 72 10.30 -2.29 10.67
C GLN A 72 11.06 -2.15 9.33
N TYR A 73 10.47 -1.45 8.35
CA TYR A 73 11.05 -1.31 7.00
C TYR A 73 11.42 0.13 6.65
N VAL A 74 10.76 1.12 7.27
CA VAL A 74 10.92 2.55 6.91
C VAL A 74 10.71 3.46 8.13
N ASP A 75 11.43 4.58 8.14
CA ASP A 75 11.29 5.59 9.21
C ASP A 75 10.09 6.52 8.97
N LYS A 76 9.78 6.83 7.70
CA LYS A 76 8.72 7.77 7.31
C LYS A 76 8.03 7.31 6.05
N TYR A 77 6.69 7.30 6.09
CA TYR A 77 5.85 6.98 4.95
C TYR A 77 4.76 8.05 4.75
N ASP A 78 4.22 8.10 3.54
CA ASP A 78 3.08 8.90 3.12
C ASP A 78 2.04 7.93 2.54
N LEU A 79 0.79 8.05 2.99
CA LEU A 79 -0.31 7.19 2.58
C LEU A 79 -1.44 8.06 2.06
N ARG A 80 -1.82 7.83 0.80
CA ARG A 80 -2.89 8.59 0.13
C ARG A 80 -3.99 7.67 -0.32
N PHE A 81 -5.22 8.11 -0.11
CA PHE A 81 -6.44 7.41 -0.53
C PHE A 81 -7.13 8.22 -1.62
N ARG A 82 -7.58 7.53 -2.66
CA ARG A 82 -8.37 8.12 -3.75
C ARG A 82 -9.54 7.21 -4.05
N PHE A 83 -10.76 7.69 -3.79
CA PHE A 83 -11.98 6.95 -4.03
C PHE A 83 -12.51 7.19 -5.44
N TYR A 84 -12.99 6.13 -6.07
CA TYR A 84 -13.46 6.17 -7.46
C TYR A 84 -14.58 5.16 -7.70
N ASN A 85 -15.32 5.37 -8.78
CA ASN A 85 -16.29 4.39 -9.28
C ASN A 85 -15.70 3.64 -10.48
N PRO A 86 -15.54 2.31 -10.42
CA PRO A 86 -14.93 1.52 -11.50
C PRO A 86 -15.67 1.66 -12.84
N SER A 87 -17.00 1.81 -12.81
CA SER A 87 -17.80 1.95 -14.03
C SER A 87 -17.52 3.22 -14.82
N THR A 88 -17.23 4.33 -14.13
CA THR A 88 -16.98 5.63 -14.78
C THR A 88 -15.49 5.99 -14.82
N GLY A 89 -14.66 5.33 -14.02
CA GLY A 89 -13.26 5.68 -13.80
C GLY A 89 -13.07 7.04 -13.11
N GLY A 90 -14.17 7.70 -12.74
CA GLY A 90 -14.18 9.05 -12.18
C GLY A 90 -13.96 9.03 -10.67
N LEU A 91 -13.42 10.15 -10.17
CA LEU A 91 -13.39 10.42 -8.74
C LEU A 91 -14.80 10.40 -8.18
N CYS A 92 -14.92 9.79 -7.01
CA CYS A 92 -16.18 9.64 -6.32
C CYS A 92 -16.09 10.33 -4.95
N GLN A 93 -17.11 11.11 -4.61
CA GLN A 93 -17.21 11.79 -3.32
C GLN A 93 -18.03 11.00 -2.30
N GLU A 94 -19.06 10.29 -2.76
CA GLU A 94 -19.98 9.50 -1.93
C GLU A 94 -20.33 8.20 -2.64
N ASN A 95 -20.55 7.13 -1.87
CA ASN A 95 -20.93 5.80 -2.37
C ASN A 95 -19.95 5.22 -3.40
N CYS A 96 -18.68 5.12 -3.00
CA CYS A 96 -17.60 4.72 -3.91
C CYS A 96 -17.33 3.21 -3.87
N GLU A 97 -17.30 2.58 -5.03
CA GLU A 97 -17.08 1.12 -5.18
C GLU A 97 -15.59 0.74 -5.27
N GLY A 98 -14.71 1.72 -5.47
CA GLY A 98 -13.28 1.55 -5.63
C GLY A 98 -12.47 2.47 -4.72
N VAL A 99 -11.34 1.96 -4.24
CA VAL A 99 -10.32 2.74 -3.54
C VAL A 99 -8.94 2.47 -4.14
N GLU A 100 -8.24 3.54 -4.46
CA GLU A 100 -6.83 3.53 -4.75
C GLU A 100 -6.06 3.96 -3.51
N ILE A 101 -5.06 3.16 -3.14
CA ILE A 101 -4.18 3.44 -2.01
C ILE A 101 -2.77 3.56 -2.54
N LYS A 102 -2.15 4.74 -2.34
CA LYS A 102 -0.76 5.00 -2.68
C LYS A 102 0.07 5.07 -1.41
N LEU A 103 1.04 4.18 -1.29
CA LEU A 103 2.07 4.20 -0.26
C LEU A 103 3.36 4.76 -0.87
N SER A 104 3.93 5.78 -0.26
CA SER A 104 5.23 6.35 -0.65
C SER A 104 6.11 6.43 0.58
N SER A 105 7.40 6.15 0.43
CA SER A 105 8.33 6.09 1.56
C SER A 105 9.77 6.28 1.12
N ASN A 106 10.60 6.79 2.02
CA ASN A 106 12.04 6.68 1.87
C ASN A 106 12.51 5.44 2.64
N ILE A 107 13.16 4.51 1.95
CA ILE A 107 13.84 3.37 2.57
C ILE A 107 15.32 3.73 2.83
N ALA A 108 16.10 2.78 3.35
CA ALA A 108 17.51 2.97 3.64
C ALA A 108 18.29 3.64 2.48
N PHE A 109 19.24 4.50 2.84
CA PHE A 109 20.06 5.30 1.91
C PHE A 109 19.25 6.29 1.05
N SER A 110 18.13 6.78 1.58
CA SER A 110 17.24 7.76 0.93
C SER A 110 16.68 7.30 -0.42
N PHE A 111 16.58 5.99 -0.63
CA PHE A 111 15.97 5.46 -1.83
C PHE A 111 14.45 5.67 -1.76
N SER A 112 13.88 6.29 -2.79
CA SER A 112 12.45 6.57 -2.85
C SER A 112 11.69 5.33 -3.33
N TYR A 113 10.73 4.89 -2.55
CA TYR A 113 9.80 3.81 -2.88
C TYR A 113 8.38 4.37 -3.01
N SER A 114 7.66 3.92 -4.03
CA SER A 114 6.23 4.24 -4.20
C SER A 114 5.52 3.03 -4.79
N ARG A 115 4.35 2.70 -4.23
CA ARG A 115 3.46 1.66 -4.73
C ARG A 115 2.02 2.11 -4.65
N THR A 116 1.28 1.85 -5.72
CA THR A 116 -0.15 2.09 -5.81
C THR A 116 -0.89 0.76 -5.86
N MET A 117 -1.99 0.66 -5.14
CA MET A 117 -2.88 -0.50 -5.08
C MET A 117 -4.30 -0.06 -5.40
N PHE A 118 -5.07 -0.96 -6.00
CA PHE A 118 -6.45 -0.73 -6.38
C PHE A 118 -7.30 -1.85 -5.76
N TYR A 119 -8.35 -1.47 -5.05
CA TYR A 119 -9.31 -2.39 -4.45
C TYR A 119 -10.70 -1.99 -4.91
N GLU A 120 -11.42 -2.95 -5.48
CA GLU A 120 -12.75 -2.76 -6.09
C GLU A 120 -13.72 -3.77 -5.52
N ILE A 121 -14.93 -3.32 -5.22
CA ILE A 121 -16.04 -4.21 -4.90
C ILE A 121 -16.51 -4.81 -6.24
N ARG A 122 -16.40 -6.13 -6.38
CA ARG A 122 -16.92 -6.85 -7.53
C ARG A 122 -18.04 -7.76 -7.08
N GLU A 123 -19.27 -7.46 -7.49
CA GLU A 123 -20.35 -8.41 -7.35
C GLU A 123 -20.06 -9.64 -8.22
N VAL A 124 -20.00 -10.81 -7.59
CA VAL A 124 -19.98 -12.08 -8.32
C VAL A 124 -21.37 -12.28 -8.89
N ARG A 125 -21.60 -11.84 -10.13
CA ARG A 125 -22.79 -12.25 -10.87
C ARG A 125 -22.69 -13.75 -11.11
N HIS A 126 -23.39 -14.54 -10.30
CA HIS A 126 -23.70 -15.92 -10.63
C HIS A 126 -24.62 -15.88 -11.86
N GLY A 127 -24.04 -16.11 -13.03
CA GLY A 127 -24.77 -16.45 -14.25
C GLY A 127 -25.09 -17.94 -14.28
#